data_AF-A0A0B6B0B7-F1
#
_entry.id   AF-A0A0B6B0B7-F1
#
_cell.length_a   1.000
_cell.length_b   1.000
_cell.length_c   1.000
_cell.angle_alpha   90.00
_cell.angle_beta   90.00
_cell.angle_gamma   90.00
#
_symmetry.space_group_name_H-M   'P 1'
#
loop_
_entity.id
_entity.type
_entity.pdbx_description
1 polymer ?
#
loop_
_entity_poly.entity_id
_entity_poly.type
_entity_poly.pdbx_seq_one_letter_code
_entity_poly.pdbx_strand_id
1 'polypeptide(L)'
;MKAEAKYGYTIIMLINISVLGVSLTERSQFPLLSIVQSIQVADFLERLYVFFMFALIITSFVKINVFFYAVVIGMTSLFKIQSPSRMTYPLGLVILFLSMTIASNYQEQFYEGQTIVPFILHLPFQVIIPLLLLTVVFLRKTRGRVMKNSKN
;
A
#
# COMPACT_ATOMS: atom_id res chain seq x y z
N MET A 1 6.55 -15.99 9.20
CA MET A 1 6.58 -14.55 8.85
C MET A 1 5.27 -13.81 9.14
N LYS A 2 4.07 -14.29 8.73
CA LYS A 2 2.79 -13.63 9.09
C LYS A 2 2.43 -13.70 10.59
N ALA A 3 2.81 -14.78 11.29
CA ALA A 3 2.56 -14.93 12.72
C ALA A 3 3.45 -13.99 13.57
N GLU A 4 4.75 -13.95 13.28
CA GLU A 4 5.72 -13.03 13.92
C GLU A 4 5.28 -11.56 13.85
N ALA A 5 4.83 -11.12 12.68
CA ALA A 5 4.34 -9.76 12.49
C ALA A 5 3.07 -9.50 13.32
N LYS A 6 2.15 -10.48 13.40
CA LYS A 6 0.90 -10.38 14.17
C LYS A 6 1.18 -10.16 15.66
N TYR A 7 2.13 -10.91 16.24
CA TYR A 7 2.50 -10.73 17.65
C TYR A 7 3.14 -9.37 17.90
N GLY A 8 4.00 -8.90 16.98
CA GLY A 8 4.59 -7.56 17.06
C GLY A 8 3.54 -6.45 17.14
N TYR A 9 2.53 -6.48 16.26
CA TYR A 9 1.44 -5.49 16.29
C TYR A 9 0.64 -5.52 17.59
N THR A 10 0.32 -6.71 18.12
CA THR A 10 -0.43 -6.82 19.39
C THR A 10 0.37 -6.26 20.56
N ILE A 11 1.68 -6.55 20.64
CA ILE A 11 2.57 -6.03 21.70
C ILE A 11 2.65 -4.50 21.63
N ILE A 12 2.84 -3.95 20.43
CA ILE A 12 2.84 -2.51 20.19
C ILE A 12 1.53 -1.87 20.65
N MET A 13 0.39 -2.50 20.35
CA MET A 13 -0.91 -1.96 20.70
C MET A 13 -1.19 -2.02 22.21
N LEU A 14 -0.73 -3.07 22.88
CA LEU A 14 -0.77 -3.16 24.34
C LEU A 14 0.04 -2.05 25.00
N ILE A 15 1.24 -1.77 24.50
CA ILE A 15 2.08 -0.65 24.99
C ILE A 15 1.36 0.68 24.77
N ASN A 16 0.76 0.89 23.59
CA ASN A 16 0.03 2.13 23.29
C ASN A 16 -1.09 2.40 24.28
N ILE A 17 -1.93 1.40 24.52
CA ILE A 17 -3.06 1.50 25.46
C ILE A 17 -2.55 1.65 26.90
N SER A 18 -1.47 0.97 27.28
CA SER A 18 -0.92 1.03 28.64
C SER A 18 -0.35 2.42 28.97
N VAL A 19 0.23 3.11 28.00
CA VAL A 19 0.86 4.42 28.20
C VAL A 19 -0.14 5.57 28.01
N LEU A 20 -0.91 5.55 26.91
CA LEU A 20 -1.82 6.66 26.57
C LEU A 20 -3.25 6.47 27.10
N GLY A 21 -3.61 5.28 27.52
CA GLY A 21 -5.00 4.89 27.79
C GLY A 21 -5.78 4.61 26.50
N VAL A 22 -6.95 3.97 26.65
CA VAL A 22 -7.80 3.57 25.51
C VAL A 22 -8.32 4.77 24.72
N SER A 23 -8.81 5.80 25.42
CA SER A 23 -9.46 6.96 24.79
C SER A 23 -8.52 7.78 23.90
N LEU A 24 -7.27 7.98 24.33
CA LEU A 24 -6.29 8.71 23.56
C LEU A 24 -5.74 7.86 22.41
N THR A 25 -5.53 6.56 22.66
CA THR A 25 -5.05 5.61 21.66
C THR A 25 -6.02 5.47 20.48
N GLU A 26 -7.32 5.45 20.72
CA GLU A 26 -8.34 5.38 19.66
C GLU A 26 -8.43 6.67 18.82
N ARG A 27 -8.11 7.82 19.41
CA ARG A 27 -8.15 9.12 18.72
C ARG A 27 -6.84 9.44 18.00
N SER A 28 -5.73 8.89 18.48
CA SER A 28 -4.42 9.08 17.86
C SER A 28 -4.28 8.28 16.58
N GLN A 29 -3.99 8.97 15.47
CA GLN A 29 -3.71 8.33 14.18
C GLN A 29 -2.40 7.52 14.20
N PHE A 30 -1.43 7.97 15.00
CA PHE A 30 -0.15 7.30 15.21
C PHE A 30 0.14 7.20 16.72
N PRO A 31 -0.49 6.26 17.45
CA PRO A 31 -0.39 6.19 18.91
C PRO A 31 1.06 6.04 19.41
N LEU A 32 1.88 5.25 18.70
CA LEU A 32 3.31 5.12 18.99
C LEU A 32 4.04 6.47 18.89
N LEU A 33 3.70 7.29 17.90
CA LEU A 33 4.30 8.61 17.71
C LEU A 33 3.91 9.54 18.86
N SER A 34 2.62 9.51 19.25
CA SER A 34 2.10 10.29 20.38
C SER A 34 2.79 9.94 21.69
N ILE A 35 3.13 8.66 21.92
CA ILE A 35 3.92 8.25 23.09
C ILE A 35 5.29 8.90 23.08
N VAL A 36 6.01 8.80 21.95
CA VAL A 36 7.36 9.38 21.83
C VAL A 36 7.34 10.89 22.06
N GLN A 37 6.30 11.60 21.62
CA GLN A 37 6.11 13.03 21.89
C GLN A 37 5.73 13.34 23.35
N SER A 38 5.00 12.45 24.02
CA SER A 38 4.52 12.67 25.39
C SER A 38 5.60 12.48 26.46
N ILE A 39 6.73 11.87 26.12
CA ILE A 39 7.84 11.65 27.05
C ILE A 39 8.58 12.98 27.28
N GLN A 40 8.11 13.75 28.27
CA GLN A 40 8.70 15.03 28.69
C GLN A 40 9.79 14.87 29.77
N VAL A 41 10.20 13.63 30.08
CA VAL A 41 11.02 13.31 31.26
C VAL A 41 12.52 13.61 31.04
N ALA A 42 12.97 13.75 29.79
CA ALA A 42 14.35 14.10 29.47
C ALA A 42 14.45 14.82 28.12
N ASP A 43 15.06 16.01 28.09
CA ASP A 43 15.36 16.80 26.86
C ASP A 43 16.03 15.97 25.75
N PHE A 44 16.74 14.90 26.12
CA PHE A 44 17.37 13.96 25.20
C PHE A 44 16.35 13.12 24.39
N LEU A 45 15.28 12.65 25.02
CA LEU A 45 14.26 11.82 24.36
C LEU A 45 13.37 12.66 23.43
N GLU A 46 13.19 13.95 23.71
CA GLU A 46 12.52 14.88 22.81
C GLU A 46 13.25 15.01 21.46
N ARG A 47 14.60 14.98 21.48
CA ARG A 47 15.41 14.97 20.24
C ARG A 47 15.31 13.65 19.48
N LEU A 48 15.02 12.53 20.15
CA LEU A 48 14.89 11.22 19.51
C LEU A 48 13.67 11.15 18.58
N TYR A 49 12.59 11.86 18.92
CA TYR A 49 11.38 11.96 18.10
C TYR A 49 11.68 12.37 16.64
N VAL A 50 12.63 13.30 16.46
CA VAL A 50 13.02 13.81 15.15
C VAL A 50 13.60 12.70 14.27
N PHE A 51 14.41 11.81 14.82
CA PHE A 51 14.95 10.65 14.08
C PHE A 51 13.86 9.67 13.67
N PHE A 52 12.87 9.45 14.53
CA PHE A 52 11.71 8.61 14.20
C PHE A 52 10.91 9.20 13.03
N MET A 53 10.69 10.52 13.02
CA MET A 53 10.06 11.20 11.89
C MET A 53 10.86 11.08 10.61
N PHE A 54 12.18 11.25 10.66
CA PHE A 54 13.03 11.04 9.49
C PHE A 54 12.92 9.62 8.95
N ALA A 55 12.94 8.60 9.83
CA ALA A 55 12.78 7.21 9.41
C ALA A 55 11.43 6.96 8.72
N LEU A 56 10.34 7.54 9.22
CA LEU A 56 9.01 7.45 8.60
C LEU A 56 8.94 8.15 7.25
N ILE A 57 9.55 9.34 7.12
CA ILE A 57 9.61 10.08 5.85
C ILE A 57 10.42 9.29 4.81
N ILE A 58 11.60 8.80 5.18
CA ILE A 58 12.47 8.02 4.28
C ILE A 58 11.75 6.75 3.81
N THR A 59 11.13 6.02 4.74
CA THR A 59 10.40 4.78 4.41
C THR A 59 9.22 5.06 3.49
N SER A 60 8.47 6.13 3.77
CA SER A 60 7.33 6.55 2.93
C SER A 60 7.79 6.96 1.54
N PHE A 61 8.89 7.70 1.44
CA PHE A 61 9.48 8.11 0.18
C PHE A 61 9.91 6.90 -0.66
N VAL A 62 10.65 5.95 -0.07
CA VAL A 62 11.05 4.71 -0.76
C VAL A 62 9.82 3.94 -1.24
N LYS A 63 8.80 3.82 -0.39
CA LYS A 63 7.55 3.13 -0.72
C LYS A 63 6.85 3.75 -1.93
N ILE A 64 6.72 5.08 -1.96
CA ILE A 64 6.12 5.80 -3.10
C ILE A 64 6.92 5.56 -4.38
N ASN A 65 8.25 5.65 -4.32
CA ASN A 65 9.11 5.40 -5.49
C ASN A 65 8.96 3.97 -6.03
N VAL A 66 8.91 2.97 -5.14
CA VAL A 66 8.72 1.57 -5.52
C VAL A 66 7.37 1.36 -6.21
N PHE A 67 6.28 1.92 -5.66
CA PHE A 67 4.96 1.84 -6.30
C PHE A 67 4.91 2.56 -7.64
N PHE A 68 5.50 3.75 -7.73
CA PHE A 68 5.58 4.50 -8.97
C PHE A 68 6.32 3.72 -10.06
N TYR A 69 7.46 3.12 -9.70
CA TYR A 69 8.22 2.26 -10.60
C TYR A 69 7.42 1.03 -11.07
N ALA A 70 6.69 0.39 -10.16
CA ALA A 70 5.82 -0.73 -10.50
C ALA A 70 4.69 -0.33 -11.48
N VAL A 71 4.10 0.86 -11.31
CA VAL A 71 3.09 1.39 -12.24
C VAL A 71 3.70 1.67 -13.62
N VAL A 72 4.90 2.25 -13.69
CA VAL A 72 5.59 2.51 -14.97
C VAL A 72 5.87 1.19 -15.70
N ILE A 73 6.38 0.16 -15.01
CA ILE A 73 6.59 -1.17 -15.62
C ILE A 73 5.26 -1.81 -16.03
N GLY A 74 4.25 -1.79 -15.14
CA GLY A 74 2.95 -2.39 -15.42
C GLY A 74 2.30 -1.78 -16.65
N MET A 75 2.36 -0.45 -16.76
CA MET A 75 1.78 0.27 -17.89
C MET A 75 2.58 0.04 -19.18
N THR A 76 3.91 0.05 -19.13
CA THR A 76 4.75 -0.23 -20.31
C THR A 76 4.57 -1.66 -20.82
N SER A 77 4.39 -2.63 -19.91
CA SER A 77 4.07 -4.01 -20.27
C SER A 77 2.67 -4.16 -20.87
N LEU A 78 1.68 -3.42 -20.38
CA LEU A 78 0.30 -3.48 -20.87
C LEU A 78 0.17 -2.86 -22.27
N PHE A 79 0.83 -1.72 -22.49
CA PHE A 79 0.77 -0.97 -23.75
C PHE A 79 1.91 -1.31 -24.72
N LYS A 80 2.81 -2.24 -24.37
CA LYS A 80 3.98 -2.67 -25.15
C LYS A 80 4.87 -1.51 -25.60
N ILE A 81 5.10 -0.54 -24.70
CA ILE A 81 5.87 0.67 -25.01
C ILE A 81 7.36 0.38 -24.79
N GLN A 82 8.17 0.60 -25.83
CA GLN A 82 9.59 0.23 -25.86
C GLN A 82 10.47 1.04 -24.90
N SER A 83 10.03 2.24 -24.50
CA SER A 83 10.82 3.15 -23.65
C SER A 83 10.06 3.54 -22.38
N PRO A 84 10.32 2.89 -21.23
CA PRO A 84 9.71 3.22 -19.94
C PRO A 84 9.93 4.67 -19.51
N SER A 85 11.12 5.21 -19.80
CA SER A 85 11.49 6.58 -19.44
C SER A 85 10.59 7.67 -20.04
N ARG A 86 9.98 7.43 -21.21
CA ARG A 86 9.08 8.41 -21.85
C ARG A 86 7.70 8.45 -21.20
N MET A 87 7.32 7.37 -20.53
CA MET A 87 6.02 7.18 -19.90
C MET A 87 5.97 7.73 -18.48
N THR A 88 7.14 7.92 -17.87
CA THR A 88 7.30 8.50 -16.54
C THR A 88 6.67 9.89 -16.43
N TYR A 89 6.84 10.74 -17.45
CA TYR A 89 6.29 12.10 -17.47
C TYR A 89 4.75 12.16 -17.45
N PRO A 90 4.03 11.51 -18.40
CA PRO A 90 2.57 11.53 -18.37
C PRO A 90 2.01 10.80 -17.15
N LEU A 91 2.63 9.70 -16.70
CA LEU A 91 2.19 9.01 -15.49
C LEU A 91 2.39 9.86 -14.22
N GLY A 92 3.51 10.57 -14.12
CA GLY A 92 3.75 11.51 -13.03
C GLY A 92 2.68 12.60 -12.98
N LEU A 93 2.32 13.19 -14.13
CA LEU A 93 1.24 14.17 -14.23
C LEU A 93 -0.11 13.60 -13.78
N VAL A 94 -0.49 12.43 -14.27
CA VAL A 94 -1.74 11.77 -13.87
C VAL A 94 -1.79 11.54 -12.37
N ILE A 95 -0.69 11.05 -11.78
CA ILE A 95 -0.61 10.82 -10.33
C ILE A 95 -0.70 12.12 -9.53
N LEU A 96 -0.09 13.21 -10.00
CA LEU A 96 -0.23 14.53 -9.37
C LEU A 96 -1.68 15.01 -9.38
N PHE A 97 -2.38 14.88 -10.52
CA PHE A 97 -3.80 15.22 -10.60
C PHE A 97 -4.65 14.34 -9.69
N LEU A 98 -4.43 13.02 -9.69
CA LEU A 98 -5.14 12.10 -8.80
C LEU A 98 -4.90 12.44 -7.33
N SER A 99 -3.67 12.83 -6.96
CA SER A 99 -3.35 13.25 -5.61
C SER A 99 -4.16 14.44 -5.14
N MET A 100 -4.53 15.37 -6.04
CA MET A 100 -5.38 16.51 -5.69
C MET A 100 -6.85 16.12 -5.53
N THR A 101 -7.30 15.08 -6.23
CA THR A 101 -8.72 14.66 -6.23
C THR A 101 -9.08 13.66 -5.12
N ILE A 102 -8.12 12.88 -4.61
CA ILE A 102 -8.41 11.71 -3.77
C ILE A 102 -8.83 12.09 -2.35
N ALA A 103 -8.29 13.12 -1.73
CA ALA A 103 -8.73 13.49 -0.38
C ALA A 103 -8.40 14.94 -0.05
N SER A 104 -9.40 15.64 0.51
CA SER A 104 -9.22 17.00 1.03
C SER A 104 -8.49 17.00 2.39
N ASN A 105 -8.59 15.89 3.12
CA ASN A 105 -8.01 15.72 4.43
C ASN A 105 -7.48 14.29 4.65
N TYR A 106 -6.42 14.13 5.43
CA TYR A 106 -5.76 12.84 5.65
C TYR A 106 -6.69 11.81 6.34
N GLN A 107 -7.55 12.26 7.24
CA GLN A 107 -8.51 11.42 7.95
C GLN A 107 -9.59 10.89 7.01
N GLU A 108 -10.03 11.71 6.06
CA GLU A 108 -10.94 11.30 4.99
C GLU A 108 -10.26 10.27 4.09
N GLN A 109 -9.00 10.53 3.70
CA GLN A 109 -8.17 9.57 2.94
C GLN A 109 -8.04 8.21 3.63
N PHE A 110 -7.87 8.19 4.95
CA PHE A 110 -7.73 6.96 5.72
C PHE A 110 -9.06 6.20 5.82
N TYR A 111 -10.16 6.91 6.05
CA TYR A 111 -11.49 6.32 6.10
C TYR A 111 -11.92 5.72 4.75
N GLU A 112 -11.70 6.46 3.66
CA GLU A 112 -11.95 5.97 2.30
C GLU A 112 -11.02 4.80 1.93
N GLY A 113 -9.76 4.88 2.34
CA GLY A 113 -8.76 3.81 2.18
C GLY A 113 -9.12 2.50 2.90
N GLN A 114 -9.85 2.58 4.01
CA GLN A 114 -10.26 1.41 4.79
C GLN A 114 -11.65 0.89 4.40
N THR A 115 -12.52 1.76 3.91
CA THR A 115 -13.94 1.41 3.68
C THR A 115 -14.26 1.20 2.21
N ILE A 116 -13.70 2.02 1.32
CA ILE A 116 -14.06 2.07 -0.10
C ILE A 116 -13.04 1.32 -0.95
N VAL A 117 -11.76 1.59 -0.72
CA VAL A 117 -10.64 1.03 -1.49
C VAL A 117 -10.56 -0.50 -1.45
N PRO A 118 -10.85 -1.21 -0.33
CA PRO A 118 -10.80 -2.68 -0.31
C PRO A 118 -11.83 -3.33 -1.23
N PHE A 119 -13.02 -2.76 -1.32
CA PHE A 119 -14.10 -3.32 -2.15
C PHE A 119 -13.94 -2.94 -3.62
N ILE A 120 -13.57 -1.68 -3.90
CA ILE A 120 -13.50 -1.18 -5.28
C ILE A 120 -12.18 -1.52 -5.96
N LEU A 121 -11.05 -1.53 -5.24
CA LEU A 121 -9.73 -1.77 -5.85
C LEU A 121 -9.17 -3.15 -5.49
N HIS A 122 -9.15 -3.53 -4.20
CA HIS A 122 -8.53 -4.81 -3.84
C HIS A 122 -9.30 -6.02 -4.36
N LEU A 123 -10.63 -6.04 -4.22
CA LEU A 123 -11.45 -7.17 -4.67
C LEU A 123 -11.28 -7.49 -6.17
N PRO A 124 -11.42 -6.53 -7.10
CA PRO A 124 -11.23 -6.83 -8.52
C PRO A 124 -9.79 -7.16 -8.90
N PHE A 125 -8.81 -6.41 -8.39
CA PHE A 125 -7.42 -6.63 -8.80
C PHE A 125 -6.80 -7.90 -8.22
N GLN A 126 -7.20 -8.28 -7.01
CA GLN A 126 -6.61 -9.42 -6.30
C GLN A 126 -7.39 -10.72 -6.51
N VAL A 127 -8.69 -10.65 -6.81
CA VAL A 127 -9.55 -11.84 -6.99
C VAL A 127 -10.03 -11.97 -8.42
N ILE A 128 -10.65 -10.93 -8.99
CA ILE A 128 -11.30 -11.02 -10.31
C ILE A 128 -10.28 -11.18 -11.44
N ILE A 129 -9.23 -10.35 -11.48
CA ILE A 129 -8.22 -10.41 -12.55
C ILE A 129 -7.51 -11.77 -12.59
N PRO A 130 -7.01 -12.33 -11.47
CA PRO A 130 -6.39 -13.65 -11.48
C PRO A 130 -7.35 -14.76 -11.90
N LEU A 131 -8.62 -14.68 -11.49
CA LEU A 131 -9.63 -15.70 -11.80
C LEU A 131 -10.05 -15.66 -13.27
N LEU A 132 -10.14 -14.47 -13.87
CA LEU A 132 -10.33 -14.31 -15.31
C LEU A 132 -9.13 -14.85 -16.10
N LEU A 133 -7.90 -14.52 -15.69
CA LEU A 133 -6.67 -15.05 -16.30
C LEU A 133 -6.63 -16.59 -16.22
N LEU A 134 -6.97 -17.16 -15.07
CA LEU A 134 -7.06 -18.61 -14.89
C LEU A 134 -8.07 -19.24 -15.86
N THR A 135 -9.25 -18.62 -15.98
CA THR A 135 -10.32 -19.07 -16.87
C THR A 135 -9.86 -19.04 -18.33
N VAL A 136 -9.23 -17.96 -18.77
CA VAL A 136 -8.66 -17.82 -20.13
C VAL A 136 -7.62 -18.90 -20.40
N VAL A 137 -6.70 -19.14 -19.44
CA VAL A 137 -5.68 -20.20 -19.57
C VAL A 137 -6.31 -21.58 -19.67
N PHE A 138 -7.33 -21.88 -18.86
CA PHE A 138 -8.00 -23.17 -18.87
C PHE A 138 -8.72 -23.42 -20.20
N LEU A 139 -9.46 -22.42 -20.70
CA LEU A 139 -10.14 -22.48 -22.00
C LEU A 139 -9.14 -22.66 -23.16
N ARG A 140 -7.99 -21.97 -23.12
CA ARG A 140 -6.94 -22.07 -24.14
C ARG A 140 -6.22 -23.42 -24.10
N LYS A 141 -5.99 -23.98 -22.91
CA LYS A 141 -5.39 -25.32 -22.72
C LYS A 141 -6.31 -26.42 -23.25
N THR A 142 -7.62 -26.29 -23.05
CA THR A 142 -8.61 -27.23 -23.60
C THR A 142 -8.67 -27.17 -25.12
N ARG A 143 -8.69 -25.96 -25.73
CA ARG A 143 -8.64 -25.81 -27.20
C ARG A 143 -7.33 -26.31 -27.82
N GLY A 144 -6.19 -26.08 -27.19
CA GLY A 144 -4.89 -26.57 -27.66
C GLY A 144 -4.74 -28.10 -27.60
N ARG A 145 -5.38 -28.76 -26.61
CA ARG A 145 -5.42 -30.24 -26.54
C ARG A 145 -6.31 -30.84 -27.64
N VAL A 146 -7.45 -30.23 -27.95
CA VAL A 146 -8.37 -30.72 -29.00
C VAL A 146 -7.72 -30.67 -30.39
N MET A 147 -6.97 -29.62 -30.73
CA MET A 147 -6.26 -29.54 -32.02
C MET A 147 -5.09 -30.54 -32.15
N LYS A 148 -4.45 -30.94 -31.04
CA LYS A 148 -3.37 -31.95 -31.07
C LYS A 148 -3.90 -33.37 -31.27
N ASN A 149 -5.14 -33.64 -30.84
CA ASN A 149 -5.76 -34.96 -30.93
C ASN A 149 -6.44 -35.25 -32.29
N SER A 150 -6.67 -34.22 -33.11
CA SER A 150 -7.25 -34.35 -34.46
C SER A 150 -6.19 -34.59 -35.55
N LYS A 151 -4.90 -34.62 -35.19
CA LYS A 151 -3.77 -34.79 -36.12
C LYS A 151 -3.02 -36.12 -35.93
N ASN A 152 -3.57 -37.02 -35.11
CA ASN A 152 -3.11 -38.40 -34.92
C ASN A 152 -4.14 -39.36 -35.52
#